data_AF-A0A399EP37-F1
#
_entry.id   AF-A0A399EP37-F1
#
_cell.length_a   1.000
_cell.length_b   1.000
_cell.length_c   1.000
_cell.angle_alpha   90.00
_cell.angle_beta   90.00
_cell.angle_gamma   90.00
#
_symmetry.space_group_name_H-M   'P 1'
#
loop_
_entity.id
_entity.type
_entity.pdbx_description
1 polymer ?
#
loop_
_entity_poly.entity_id
_entity_poly.type
_entity_poly.pdbx_seq_one_letter_code
_entity_poly.pdbx_strand_id
1 'polypeptide(L)'
;MNRISGPLLDRFDLVVEVPRLTPQELSRAPEGESTAVVRERVLVARERMQARQGKLNSELLGRELRRHTTLSPSSEALLQAATQRLALTARSYDRILRVARTIADLAGSERIGEAHLAEALTYRRSLA
;
A
#
# COMPACT_ATOMS: atom_id res chain seq x y z
N MET A 1 -15.31 -3.09 22.53
CA MET A 1 -14.71 -2.14 21.56
C MET A 1 -15.68 -2.02 20.40
N ASN A 2 -16.26 -0.85 20.15
CA ASN A 2 -17.29 -0.69 19.11
C ASN A 2 -16.70 -1.07 17.74
N ARG A 3 -17.28 -2.06 17.07
CA ARG A 3 -16.91 -2.44 15.69
C ARG A 3 -17.11 -1.23 14.79
N ILE A 4 -16.03 -0.71 14.23
CA ILE A 4 -16.11 0.24 13.11
C ILE A 4 -16.79 -0.50 11.96
N SER A 5 -17.75 0.13 11.30
CA SER A 5 -18.54 -0.54 10.25
C SER A 5 -17.67 -0.84 9.03
N GLY A 6 -17.88 -2.01 8.42
CA GLY A 6 -17.19 -2.40 7.18
C GLY A 6 -17.25 -1.34 6.07
N PRO A 7 -18.42 -0.72 5.80
CA PRO A 7 -18.52 0.36 4.80
C PRO A 7 -17.68 1.61 5.10
N LEU A 8 -17.42 1.92 6.37
CA LEU A 8 -16.49 2.99 6.75
C LEU A 8 -15.04 2.56 6.55
N LEU A 9 -14.71 1.33 6.92
CA LEU A 9 -13.37 0.76 6.73
C LEU A 9 -12.96 0.69 5.25
N ASP A 10 -13.93 0.46 4.37
CA ASP A 10 -13.76 0.52 2.91
C ASP A 10 -13.37 1.91 2.38
N ARG A 11 -13.37 2.96 3.22
CA ARG A 11 -12.92 4.31 2.86
C ARG A 11 -11.46 4.59 3.24
N PHE A 12 -10.80 3.73 4.01
CA PHE A 12 -9.38 3.89 4.37
C PHE A 12 -8.48 3.05 3.44
N ASP A 13 -7.47 3.69 2.86
CA ASP A 13 -6.55 3.04 1.92
C ASP A 13 -5.56 2.14 2.66
N LEU A 14 -5.13 2.57 3.86
CA LEU A 14 -4.17 1.89 4.72
C LEU A 14 -4.70 1.86 6.15
N VAL A 15 -4.49 0.74 6.83
CA VAL A 15 -4.68 0.62 8.27
C VAL A 15 -3.43 -0.03 8.84
N VAL A 16 -2.87 0.59 9.87
CA VAL A 16 -1.64 0.13 10.52
C VAL A 16 -1.93 0.05 12.01
N GLU A 17 -1.76 -1.15 12.57
CA GLU A 17 -1.84 -1.34 14.02
C GLU A 17 -0.52 -0.93 14.65
N VAL A 18 -0.58 -0.01 15.61
CA VAL A 18 0.59 0.41 16.39
C VAL A 18 0.41 -0.14 17.80
N PRO A 19 1.17 -1.17 18.20
CA PRO A 19 1.06 -1.73 19.53
C PRO A 19 1.49 -0.70 20.57
N ARG A 20 0.92 -0.78 21.77
CA ARG A 20 1.39 0.04 22.90
C ARG A 20 2.77 -0.44 23.30
N LEU A 21 3.72 0.49 23.39
CA LEU A 21 5.05 0.22 23.90
C LEU A 21 5.08 0.39 25.42
N THR A 22 5.84 -0.45 26.10
CA THR A 22 6.22 -0.26 27.50
C THR A 22 7.21 0.91 27.63
N PRO A 23 7.35 1.52 28.82
CA PRO A 23 8.37 2.55 29.05
C PRO A 23 9.80 2.10 28.74
N GLN A 24 10.10 0.80 28.94
CA GLN A 24 11.42 0.22 28.67
C GLN A 24 11.68 0.02 27.17
N GLU A 25 10.66 -0.35 26.40
CA GLU A 25 10.77 -0.44 24.94
C GLU A 25 10.92 0.96 24.33
N LEU A 26 10.20 1.94 24.86
CA LEU A 26 10.31 3.33 24.40
C LEU A 26 11.71 3.91 24.65
N SER A 27 12.32 3.62 25.81
CA SER A 27 13.66 4.11 26.12
C SER A 27 14.79 3.43 25.33
N ARG A 28 14.52 2.24 24.78
CA ARG A 28 15.45 1.46 23.94
C ARG A 28 15.17 1.56 22.46
N ALA A 29 14.10 2.26 22.07
CA ALA A 29 13.73 2.40 20.67
C ALA A 29 14.88 3.08 19.91
N PRO A 30 15.33 2.51 18.77
CA PRO A 30 16.35 3.16 17.95
C PRO A 30 15.82 4.49 17.43
N GLU A 31 16.73 5.42 17.15
CA GLU A 31 16.36 6.61 16.40
C GLU A 31 15.82 6.19 15.03
N GLY A 32 14.62 6.67 14.70
CA GLY A 32 14.02 6.45 13.39
C GLY A 32 14.74 7.24 12.29
N GLU A 33 14.37 6.95 11.04
CA GLU A 33 14.81 7.78 9.92
C GLU A 33 14.38 9.24 10.12
N SER A 34 15.28 10.19 9.82
CA SER A 34 14.93 11.60 9.87
C SER A 34 13.87 11.95 8.82
N THR A 35 13.05 12.96 9.10
CA THR A 35 12.05 13.46 8.15
C THR A 35 12.68 13.87 6.81
N ALA A 36 13.92 14.40 6.82
CA ALA A 36 14.63 14.76 5.61
C ALA A 36 14.92 13.56 4.71
N VAL A 37 15.37 12.43 5.29
CA VAL A 37 15.64 11.19 4.56
C VAL A 37 14.35 10.62 3.97
N VAL A 38 13.28 10.58 4.76
CA VAL A 38 11.97 10.09 4.28
C VAL A 38 11.42 11.00 3.18
N ARG A 39 11.54 12.33 3.32
CA ARG A 39 11.12 13.30 2.30
C ARG A 39 11.80 13.03 0.97
N GLU A 40 13.11 12.80 0.96
CA GLU A 40 13.85 12.54 -0.27
C GLU A 40 13.33 11.28 -0.97
N ARG A 41 13.16 10.17 -0.23
CA ARG A 41 12.58 8.93 -0.76
C ARG A 41 11.18 9.14 -1.37
N VAL A 42 10.35 9.96 -0.74
CA VAL A 42 9.01 10.30 -1.24
C VAL A 42 9.07 11.14 -2.51
N LEU A 43 9.99 12.11 -2.60
CA LEU A 43 10.14 12.95 -3.79
C LEU A 43 10.56 12.14 -5.01
N VAL A 44 11.56 11.27 -4.86
CA VAL A 44 12.02 10.39 -5.95
C VAL A 44 10.87 9.49 -6.44
N ALA A 45 10.04 8.94 -5.54
CA ALA A 45 8.87 8.17 -5.94
C ALA A 45 7.84 9.02 -6.69
N ARG A 46 7.60 10.26 -6.27
CA ARG A 46 6.68 11.20 -6.94
C ARG A 46 7.17 11.60 -8.33
N GLU A 47 8.47 11.80 -8.51
CA GLU A 47 9.06 12.08 -9.83
C GLU A 47 8.82 10.91 -10.79
N ARG A 48 8.96 9.66 -10.33
CA ARG A 48 8.62 8.47 -11.13
C ARG A 48 7.15 8.44 -11.51
N MET A 49 6.24 8.77 -10.59
CA MET A 49 4.80 8.87 -10.88
C MET A 49 4.54 9.96 -11.94
N GLN A 50 5.13 11.14 -11.77
CA GLN A 50 4.98 12.26 -12.69
C GLN A 50 5.49 11.91 -14.09
N ALA A 51 6.67 11.31 -14.19
CA ALA A 51 7.25 10.90 -15.46
C ALA A 51 6.42 9.81 -16.17
N ARG A 52 5.87 8.85 -15.40
CA ARG A 52 5.10 7.72 -15.97
C ARG A 52 3.67 8.12 -16.39
N GLN A 53 2.99 8.96 -15.62
CA GLN A 53 1.56 9.19 -15.79
C GLN A 53 1.08 10.62 -15.56
N GLY A 54 2.00 11.54 -15.23
CA GLY A 54 1.70 12.97 -15.08
C GLY A 54 0.91 13.35 -13.81
N LYS A 55 0.68 12.40 -12.89
CA LYS A 55 -0.11 12.59 -11.66
C LYS A 55 0.28 11.57 -10.59
N LEU A 56 -0.15 11.78 -9.35
CA LEU A 56 0.14 10.86 -8.24
C LEU A 56 -0.65 9.55 -8.39
N ASN A 57 -0.12 8.46 -7.81
CA ASN A 57 -0.83 7.19 -7.78
C ASN A 57 -2.20 7.30 -7.08
N SER A 58 -2.35 8.17 -6.08
CA SER A 58 -3.61 8.46 -5.37
C SER A 58 -4.76 8.89 -6.29
N GLU A 59 -4.44 9.46 -7.44
CA GLU A 59 -5.39 10.03 -8.40
C GLU A 59 -5.78 9.03 -9.51
N LEU A 60 -5.16 7.85 -9.53
CA LEU A 60 -5.45 6.83 -10.54
C LEU A 60 -6.78 6.13 -10.27
N LEU A 61 -7.63 6.11 -11.30
CA LEU A 61 -8.97 5.50 -11.25
C LEU A 61 -9.25 4.65 -12.50
N GLY A 62 -10.09 3.63 -12.33
CA GLY A 62 -10.65 2.84 -13.43
C GLY A 62 -9.61 2.30 -14.41
N ARG A 63 -9.71 2.72 -15.67
CA ARG A 63 -8.79 2.27 -16.75
C ARG A 63 -7.36 2.77 -16.57
N GLU A 64 -7.17 3.99 -16.03
CA GLU A 64 -5.84 4.54 -15.80
C GLU A 64 -5.09 3.74 -14.73
N LEU A 65 -5.78 3.35 -13.66
CA LEU A 65 -5.22 2.48 -12.63
C LEU A 65 -4.73 1.17 -13.25
N ARG A 66 -5.62 0.45 -13.97
CA ARG A 66 -5.27 -0.83 -14.59
C ARG A 66 -4.08 -0.75 -15.54
N ARG A 67 -3.96 0.34 -16.30
CA ARG A 67 -2.84 0.57 -17.22
C ARG A 67 -1.50 0.65 -16.49
N HIS A 68 -1.46 1.28 -15.32
CA HIS A 68 -0.23 1.53 -14.57
C HIS A 68 0.07 0.48 -13.49
N THR A 69 -0.83 -0.49 -13.32
CA THR A 69 -0.71 -1.58 -12.35
C THR A 69 -0.83 -2.96 -13.00
N THR A 70 -0.37 -3.11 -14.25
CA THR A 70 -0.31 -4.42 -14.90
C THR A 70 0.61 -5.36 -14.10
N LEU A 71 0.11 -6.55 -13.79
CA LEU A 71 0.78 -7.54 -12.96
C LEU A 71 1.40 -8.66 -13.81
N SER A 72 2.44 -9.32 -13.29
CA SER A 72 2.88 -10.61 -13.82
C SER A 72 1.80 -11.68 -13.52
N PRO A 73 1.78 -12.80 -14.26
CA PRO A 73 0.86 -13.91 -13.95
C PRO A 73 0.95 -14.40 -12.50
N SER A 74 2.16 -14.41 -11.92
CA SER A 74 2.39 -14.83 -10.54
C SER A 74 1.84 -13.83 -9.52
N SER A 75 2.03 -12.53 -9.76
CA SER A 75 1.47 -11.43 -8.95
C SER A 75 -0.06 -11.39 -9.04
N GLU A 76 -0.61 -11.68 -10.21
CA GLU A 76 -2.05 -11.77 -10.40
C GLU A 76 -2.64 -12.95 -9.64
N ALA A 77 -2.01 -14.13 -9.70
CA ALA A 77 -2.42 -15.30 -8.92
C ALA A 77 -2.41 -15.02 -7.40
N LEU A 78 -1.37 -14.34 -6.89
CA LEU A 78 -1.30 -13.92 -5.49
C LEU A 78 -2.48 -13.03 -5.10
N LEU A 79 -2.76 -12.00 -5.91
CA LEU A 79 -3.84 -11.05 -5.62
C LEU A 79 -5.22 -11.71 -5.73
N GLN A 80 -5.42 -12.63 -6.67
CA GLN A 80 -6.66 -13.42 -6.78
C GLN A 80 -6.87 -14.31 -5.54
N ALA A 81 -5.84 -15.05 -5.11
CA ALA A 81 -5.91 -15.87 -3.90
C ALA A 81 -6.22 -15.03 -2.65
N ALA A 82 -5.59 -13.85 -2.53
CA ALA A 82 -5.86 -12.92 -1.45
C ALA A 82 -7.29 -12.35 -1.50
N THR A 83 -7.81 -12.05 -2.70
CA THR A 83 -9.18 -11.56 -2.92
C THR A 83 -10.22 -12.56 -2.42
N GLN A 84 -10.03 -13.85 -2.72
CA GLN A 84 -10.92 -14.91 -2.25
C GLN A 84 -10.82 -15.10 -0.74
N ARG A 85 -9.60 -15.16 -0.19
CA ARG A 85 -9.36 -15.43 1.24
C ARG A 85 -9.82 -14.29 2.14
N LEU A 86 -9.69 -13.04 1.69
CA LEU A 86 -10.01 -11.84 2.47
C LEU A 86 -11.35 -11.21 2.07
N ALA A 87 -12.12 -11.85 1.19
CA ALA A 87 -13.40 -11.35 0.67
C ALA A 87 -13.32 -9.88 0.21
N LEU A 88 -12.28 -9.54 -0.58
CA LEU A 88 -12.03 -8.16 -0.99
C LEU A 88 -13.11 -7.66 -1.93
N THR A 89 -13.66 -6.47 -1.65
CA THR A 89 -14.52 -5.75 -2.57
C THR A 89 -13.71 -5.23 -3.77
N ALA A 90 -14.36 -4.94 -4.89
CA ALA A 90 -13.70 -4.33 -6.06
C ALA A 90 -12.95 -3.03 -5.70
N ARG A 91 -13.49 -2.25 -4.75
CA ARG A 91 -12.83 -1.04 -4.24
C ARG A 91 -11.57 -1.36 -3.44
N SER A 92 -11.61 -2.41 -2.63
CA SER A 92 -10.44 -2.88 -1.87
C SER A 92 -9.34 -3.39 -2.80
N TYR A 93 -9.72 -4.10 -3.86
CA TYR A 93 -8.81 -4.55 -4.91
C TYR A 93 -8.08 -3.38 -5.58
N ASP A 94 -8.82 -2.36 -6.04
CA ASP A 94 -8.23 -1.17 -6.65
C ASP A 94 -7.29 -0.40 -5.70
N ARG A 95 -7.63 -0.35 -4.40
CA ARG A 95 -6.77 0.26 -3.37
C ARG A 95 -5.46 -0.49 -3.21
N ILE A 96 -5.51 -1.83 -3.13
CA ILE A 96 -4.32 -2.66 -3.02
C ILE A 96 -3.40 -2.43 -4.21
N LEU A 97 -3.93 -2.37 -5.44
CA LEU A 97 -3.13 -2.07 -6.63
C LEU A 97 -2.43 -0.70 -6.53
N ARG A 98 -3.16 0.32 -6.06
CA ARG A 98 -2.63 1.68 -5.91
C ARG A 98 -1.53 1.78 -4.86
N VAL A 99 -1.72 1.10 -3.73
CA VAL A 99 -0.73 1.01 -2.65
C VAL A 99 0.50 0.24 -3.15
N ALA A 100 0.31 -0.93 -3.78
CA ALA A 100 1.40 -1.73 -4.35
C ALA A 100 2.21 -0.97 -5.41
N ARG A 101 1.55 -0.16 -6.25
CA ARG A 101 2.23 0.74 -7.21
C ARG A 101 3.11 1.77 -6.50
N THR A 102 2.63 2.32 -5.39
CA THR A 102 3.37 3.30 -4.59
C THR A 102 4.56 2.66 -3.88
N ILE A 103 4.39 1.45 -3.34
CA ILE A 103 5.50 0.66 -2.76
C ILE A 103 6.56 0.36 -3.83
N ALA A 104 6.14 -0.05 -5.03
CA ALA A 104 7.06 -0.27 -6.14
C ALA A 104 7.83 1.01 -6.52
N ASP A 105 7.17 2.18 -6.52
CA ASP A 105 7.84 3.45 -6.81
C ASP A 105 8.83 3.85 -5.72
N LEU A 106 8.51 3.60 -4.44
CA LEU A 106 9.42 3.81 -3.31
C LEU A 106 10.64 2.87 -3.39
N ALA A 107 10.45 1.63 -3.84
CA ALA A 107 11.51 0.65 -4.08
C ALA A 107 12.32 0.91 -5.37
N GLY A 108 11.91 1.88 -6.20
CA GLY A 108 12.52 2.14 -7.50
C GLY A 108 12.27 1.06 -8.54
N SER A 109 11.25 0.23 -8.35
CA SER A 109 10.87 -0.84 -9.27
C SER A 109 9.92 -0.33 -10.36
N GLU A 110 10.26 -0.59 -11.62
CA GLU A 110 9.39 -0.24 -12.75
C GLU A 110 8.06 -1.00 -12.71
N ARG A 111 8.07 -2.28 -12.31
CA ARG A 111 6.89 -3.14 -12.24
C ARG A 111 6.46 -3.43 -10.81
N ILE A 112 5.18 -3.73 -10.62
CA ILE A 112 4.67 -4.28 -9.37
C ILE A 112 5.09 -5.76 -9.32
N GLY A 113 5.75 -6.17 -8.23
CA GLY A 113 6.10 -7.55 -7.96
C GLY A 113 5.33 -8.08 -6.75
N GLU A 114 5.49 -9.36 -6.48
CA GLU A 114 4.80 -10.06 -5.39
C GLU A 114 5.08 -9.44 -4.02
N ALA A 115 6.33 -9.01 -3.76
CA ALA A 115 6.68 -8.36 -2.50
C ALA A 115 5.88 -7.07 -2.26
N HIS A 116 5.70 -6.24 -3.30
CA HIS A 116 4.93 -4.99 -3.19
C HIS A 116 3.44 -5.28 -2.94
N LEU A 117 2.89 -6.32 -3.56
CA LEU A 117 1.51 -6.75 -3.33
C LEU A 117 1.33 -7.35 -1.93
N ALA A 118 2.25 -8.20 -1.50
CA ALA A 118 2.22 -8.81 -0.18
C ALA A 118 2.24 -7.74 0.91
N GLU A 119 3.12 -6.75 0.79
CA GLU A 119 3.18 -5.61 1.70
C GLU A 119 1.88 -4.80 1.68
N ALA A 120 1.36 -4.44 0.50
CA ALA A 120 0.08 -3.73 0.38
C ALA A 120 -1.09 -4.48 1.04
N LEU A 121 -1.12 -5.81 0.93
CA LEU A 121 -2.10 -6.67 1.58
C LEU A 121 -1.98 -6.67 3.10
N THR A 122 -0.76 -6.53 3.65
CA THR A 122 -0.58 -6.47 5.11
C THR A 122 -1.25 -5.25 5.73
N TYR A 123 -1.21 -4.09 5.06
CA TYR A 123 -1.89 -2.86 5.49
C TYR A 123 -3.43 -2.93 5.43
N ARG A 124 -3.98 -4.02 4.89
CA ARG A 124 -5.42 -4.29 4.93
C ARG A 124 -5.80 -5.27 6.03
N ARG A 125 -4.87 -6.13 6.46
CA ARG A 125 -5.15 -7.26 7.34
C ARG A 125 -5.45 -6.86 8.78
N SER A 126 -5.04 -5.67 9.22
CA SER A 126 -5.34 -5.14 10.57
C SER A 126 -6.83 -4.82 10.82
N LEU A 127 -7.73 -5.29 9.94
CA LEU A 127 -9.17 -5.12 10.00
C LEU A 127 -9.94 -6.45 10.15
N ALA A 128 -9.24 -7.59 10.09
CA ALA A 128 -9.81 -8.93 10.23
C ALA A 128 -9.66 -9.46 11.65
#